data_AF-A0A0S8HYH7-F1
#
_entry.id   AF-A0A0S8HYH7-F1
#
_cell.length_a   1.000
_cell.length_b   1.000
_cell.length_c   1.000
_cell.angle_alpha   90.00
_cell.angle_beta   90.00
_cell.angle_gamma   90.00
#
_symmetry.space_group_name_H-M   'P 1'
#
loop_
_entity.id
_entity.type
_entity.pdbx_description
1 polymer ?
#
loop_
_entity_poly.entity_id
_entity_poly.type
_entity_poly.pdbx_seq_one_letter_code
_entity_poly.pdbx_strand_id
1 'polypeptide(L)' 'YGGVELEFGQNYIIPKPFDPRVLIWEASAVAKAAMDSGVAKIKIDMDKYREELEARLKRAK' A
#
# COMPACT_ATOMS: atom_id res chain seq x y z
N TYR A 1 -10.55 -12.74 17.19
CA TYR A 1 -11.14 -13.35 15.98
C TYR A 1 -10.01 -13.93 15.15
N GLY A 2 -10.10 -15.23 14.87
CA GLY A 2 -8.98 -16.14 14.59
C GLY A 2 -8.11 -15.80 13.39
N GLY A 3 -6.82 -16.08 13.55
CA GLY A 3 -5.72 -15.76 12.65
C GLY A 3 -5.68 -16.64 11.41
N VAL A 4 -6.57 -16.37 10.47
CA VAL A 4 -6.40 -16.83 9.09
C VAL A 4 -5.67 -15.72 8.34
N GLU A 5 -4.40 -15.95 8.02
CA GLU A 5 -3.64 -15.06 7.14
C GLU A 5 -4.21 -15.21 5.74
N LEU A 6 -5.04 -14.25 5.33
CA LEU A 6 -5.71 -14.27 4.02
C LEU A 6 -4.70 -13.76 2.99
N GLU A 7 -4.25 -14.64 2.11
CA GLU A 7 -3.45 -14.29 0.93
C GLU A 7 -4.36 -14.07 -0.26
N PHE A 8 -3.97 -13.15 -1.16
CA PHE A 8 -4.71 -12.89 -2.39
C PHE A 8 -4.82 -14.15 -3.24
N GLY A 9 -6.04 -14.51 -3.66
CA GLY A 9 -6.29 -15.74 -4.42
C GLY A 9 -7.75 -15.90 -4.83
N GLN A 10 -8.10 -17.01 -5.46
CA GLN A 10 -9.46 -17.27 -5.98
C GLN A 10 -10.57 -17.11 -4.92
N ASN A 11 -10.24 -17.36 -3.64
CA ASN A 11 -11.15 -17.24 -2.50
C ASN A 11 -11.01 -15.91 -1.73
N TYR A 12 -10.09 -15.03 -2.15
CA TYR A 12 -9.81 -13.73 -1.53
C TYR A 12 -9.34 -12.74 -2.61
N ILE A 13 -10.29 -12.30 -3.43
CA ILE A 13 -10.06 -11.43 -4.59
C ILE A 13 -10.04 -9.96 -4.18
N ILE A 14 -10.95 -9.56 -3.29
CA ILE A 14 -11.07 -8.19 -2.80
C ILE A 14 -10.68 -8.16 -1.33
N PRO A 15 -9.68 -7.34 -0.96
CA PRO A 15 -9.22 -7.25 0.41
C PRO A 15 -10.23 -6.51 1.27
N LYS A 16 -10.18 -6.74 2.59
CA LYS A 16 -11.05 -5.99 3.52
C LYS A 16 -10.70 -4.49 3.48
N PRO A 17 -11.68 -3.58 3.67
CA PRO A 17 -11.45 -2.13 3.59
C PRO A 17 -10.33 -1.59 4.48
N PHE A 18 -10.04 -2.27 5.60
CA PHE A 18 -9.02 -1.88 6.57
C PHE A 18 -7.82 -2.84 6.60
N ASP A 19 -7.58 -3.60 5.52
CA ASP A 19 -6.37 -4.43 5.40
C ASP A 19 -5.14 -3.51 5.22
N PRO A 20 -4.20 -3.44 6.18
CA PRO A 20 -3.07 -2.51 6.12
C PRO A 20 -2.16 -2.74 4.91
N ARG A 21 -2.15 -3.96 4.35
CA ARG A 21 -1.33 -4.30 3.19
C ARG A 21 -1.79 -3.57 1.93
N VAL A 22 -3.10 -3.30 1.84
CA VAL A 22 -3.71 -2.55 0.73
C VAL A 22 -3.18 -1.13 0.71
N LEU A 23 -3.08 -0.47 1.87
CA LEU A 23 -2.63 0.91 1.94
C LEU A 23 -1.21 1.06 1.38
N ILE A 24 -0.28 0.17 1.75
CA ILE A 24 1.10 0.22 1.25
C ILE A 24 1.13 -0.01 -0.25
N TRP A 25 0.39 -1.02 -0.73
CA TRP A 25 0.37 -1.40 -2.13
C TRP A 25 -0.26 -0.32 -3.03
N GLU A 26 -1.48 0.10 -2.69
CA GLU A 26 -2.24 1.13 -3.42
C GLU A 26 -1.51 2.47 -3.45
N ALA A 27 -1.10 2.99 -2.28
CA ALA A 27 -0.46 4.30 -2.22
C ALA A 27 0.84 4.35 -3.02
N SER A 28 1.64 3.28 -2.96
CA SER A 28 2.88 3.17 -3.73
C SER A 28 2.62 3.07 -5.23
N ALA A 29 1.62 2.27 -5.64
CA ALA A 29 1.28 2.10 -7.05
C ALA A 29 0.78 3.41 -7.67
N VAL A 30 -0.11 4.12 -6.96
CA VAL A 30 -0.65 5.42 -7.40
C VAL A 30 0.47 6.47 -7.47
N ALA A 31 1.36 6.52 -6.47
CA ALA A 31 2.49 7.45 -6.48
C ALA A 31 3.43 7.21 -7.68
N LYS A 32 3.76 5.94 -7.96
CA LYS A 32 4.55 5.57 -9.14
C LYS A 32 3.84 5.97 -10.44
N ALA A 33 2.56 5.63 -10.58
CA ALA A 33 1.78 5.97 -11.76
C ALA A 33 1.69 7.48 -11.99
N ALA A 34 1.57 8.27 -10.92
CA ALA A 34 1.58 9.73 -11.00
C ALA A 34 2.94 10.27 -11.50
N MET A 35 4.05 9.68 -11.06
CA MET A 35 5.38 10.05 -11.56
C MET A 35 5.60 9.64 -13.01
N ASP A 36 5.21 8.41 -13.38
CA ASP A 36 5.36 7.88 -14.74
C ASP A 36 4.52 8.65 -15.77
N SER A 37 3.30 9.05 -15.39
CA SER A 37 2.41 9.86 -16.24
C SER A 37 2.77 11.35 -16.28
N GLY A 38 3.75 11.80 -15.49
CA GLY A 38 4.20 13.19 -15.44
C GLY A 38 3.23 14.16 -14.74
N VAL A 39 2.12 13.66 -14.16
CA VAL A 39 1.17 14.49 -13.41
C VAL A 39 1.66 14.79 -11.99
N ALA A 40 2.62 14.03 -11.48
CA ALA A 40 3.21 14.24 -10.17
C ALA A 40 3.98 15.57 -10.09
N LYS A 41 3.58 16.42 -9.13
CA LYS A 41 4.29 17.67 -8.82
C LYS A 41 5.55 17.46 -7.99
N ILE A 42 5.65 16.32 -7.32
CA ILE A 42 6.74 15.97 -6.41
C ILE A 42 7.29 14.61 -6.85
N LYS A 43 8.60 14.53 -7.02
CA LYS A 43 9.30 13.26 -7.25
C LYS A 43 9.79 12.72 -5.92
N ILE A 44 9.53 11.44 -5.67
CA ILE A 44 9.88 10.75 -4.44
C ILE A 44 10.70 9.50 -4.76
N ASP A 45 11.57 9.14 -3.83
CA ASP A 45 12.21 7.82 -3.85
C ASP A 45 11.15 6.78 -3.43
N MET A 46 10.90 5.81 -4.31
CA MET A 46 9.83 4.84 -4.10
C MET A 46 10.11 3.87 -2.96
N ASP A 47 11.37 3.50 -2.75
CA ASP A 47 11.75 2.57 -1.70
C ASP A 47 11.60 3.24 -0.34
N LYS A 48 12.13 4.47 -0.22
CA LYS A 48 11.94 5.29 0.98
C LYS A 48 10.46 5.59 1.25
N TYR A 49 9.68 5.87 0.21
CA TYR A 49 8.25 6.13 0.37
C TYR A 49 7.50 4.91 0.92
N ARG A 50 7.83 3.69 0.46
CA ARG A 50 7.28 2.45 1.01
C ARG A 50 7.64 2.27 2.48
N GLU A 51 8.89 2.49 2.86
CA GLU A 51 9.34 2.43 4.26
C GLU A 51 8.59 3.44 5.15
N GLU A 52 8.37 4.66 4.66
CA GLU A 52 7.60 5.67 5.38
C GLU A 52 6.13 5.26 5.58
N LEU A 53 5.51 4.64 4.57
CA LEU A 53 4.14 4.12 4.66
C LEU A 53 4.05 2.99 5.70
N GLU A 54 5.01 2.07 5.70
CA GLU A 54 5.11 1.01 6.72
C GLU A 54 5.28 1.58 8.14
N ALA A 55 6.15 2.59 8.30
CA ALA A 55 6.37 3.26 9.56
C ALA A 55 5.12 4.02 10.07
N ARG A 56 4.28 4.55 9.16
CA ARG A 56 2.99 5.17 9.53
C ARG A 56 2.01 4.13 10.04
N LEU A 57 1.91 2.96 9.40
CA LEU A 57 1.04 1.87 9.84
C LEU A 57 1.46 1.28 11.19
N LYS A 58 2.77 1.14 11.43
CA LYS A 58 3.29 0.69 12.74
C LYS A 58 2.93 1.64 13.88
N ARG A 59 2.81 2.96 13.60
CA ARG A 59 2.43 3.99 14.59
C ARG A 59 0.92 4.10 14.82
N ALA A 60 0.11 3.64 13.89
CA ALA A 60 -1.35 3.67 13.99
C ALA A 60 -1.94 2.46 14.74
N LYS A 61 -1.08 1.56 15.21
CA LYS A 61 -1.41 0.31 15.90
C LYS A 61 -1.03 0.42 17.36
#